data_AF-A0A7J3WWT4-F1
#
_entry.id   AF-A0A7J3WWT4-F1
#
_cell.length_a   1.000
_cell.length_b   1.000
_cell.length_c   1.000
_cell.angle_alpha   90.00
_cell.angle_beta   90.00
_cell.angle_gamma   90.00
#
_symmetry.space_group_name_H-M   'P 1'
#
loop_
_entity.id
_entity.type
_entity.pdbx_description
1 polymer ?
#
loop_
_entity_poly.entity_id
_entity_poly.type
_entity_poly.pdbx_seq_one_letter_code
_entity_poly.pdbx_strand_id
1 'polypeptide(L)'
;MNDGERKILSIRFLVVSLIFLALAGIEGLLMRFRILNTLTEFFDEKHFYSMMTAHPFVGVYGWAYMAVMGAFYFLVPYILKKDIYSKRAAYASFWLMLIGVLTVWTTTFVTHYAPLYTLYWPIPIAYNIIGWDIHSILFFGLGVTLILGGVLVFFANMFATIFLPPRHTDDASPGAWHVMRELLVTAFNLDKIKAKIKKTPEYTAKAFNYPVFVVAVFRGCVDTTL
;
A
#
# COMPACT_ATOMS: atom_id res chain seq x y z
N MET A 1 -10.33 -5.23 15.72
CA MET A 1 -11.40 -4.93 14.75
C MET A 1 -12.25 -6.16 14.70
N ASN A 2 -13.56 -6.06 14.92
CA ASN A 2 -14.35 -7.29 14.95
C ASN A 2 -14.33 -7.95 13.55
N ASP A 3 -14.61 -9.26 13.51
CA ASP A 3 -14.53 -10.04 12.27
C ASP A 3 -15.45 -9.51 11.16
N GLY A 4 -16.61 -8.96 11.54
CA GLY A 4 -17.55 -8.34 10.61
C GLY A 4 -16.97 -7.09 9.95
N GLU A 5 -16.43 -6.15 10.74
CA GLU A 5 -15.78 -4.93 10.27
C GLU A 5 -14.62 -5.23 9.33
N ARG A 6 -13.81 -6.26 9.64
CA ARG A 6 -12.70 -6.68 8.78
C ARG A 6 -13.18 -7.13 7.42
N LYS A 7 -14.20 -7.99 7.39
CA LYS A 7 -14.82 -8.47 6.14
C LYS A 7 -15.39 -7.30 5.34
N ILE A 8 -16.12 -6.39 6.00
CA ILE A 8 -16.71 -5.21 5.36
C ILE A 8 -15.63 -4.33 4.73
N LEU A 9 -14.55 -4.00 5.46
CA LEU A 9 -13.46 -3.19 4.92
C LEU A 9 -12.82 -3.86 3.70
N SER A 10 -12.53 -5.15 3.80
CA SER A 10 -11.86 -5.90 2.73
C SER A 10 -12.75 -6.00 1.49
N ILE A 11 -14.06 -6.20 1.67
CA ILE A 11 -15.05 -6.19 0.59
C ILE A 11 -15.14 -4.79 -0.04
N ARG A 12 -15.08 -3.71 0.73
CA ARG A 12 -15.07 -2.34 0.16
C ARG A 12 -13.86 -2.13 -0.77
N PHE A 13 -12.67 -2.53 -0.34
CA PHE A 13 -11.48 -2.51 -1.20
C PHE A 13 -11.68 -3.33 -2.48
N LEU A 14 -12.19 -4.55 -2.35
CA LEU A 14 -12.42 -5.44 -3.48
C LEU A 14 -13.44 -4.86 -4.48
N VAL A 15 -14.61 -4.42 -4.00
CA VAL A 15 -15.66 -3.85 -4.85
C VAL A 15 -15.15 -2.63 -5.59
N VAL A 16 -14.49 -1.70 -4.89
CA VAL A 16 -13.91 -0.50 -5.52
C VAL A 16 -12.82 -0.89 -6.53
N SER A 17 -11.98 -1.87 -6.21
CA SER A 17 -10.93 -2.33 -7.15
C SER A 17 -11.51 -2.92 -8.44
N LEU A 18 -12.64 -3.63 -8.36
CA LEU A 18 -13.31 -4.18 -9.53
C LEU A 18 -13.99 -3.10 -10.37
N ILE A 19 -14.51 -2.04 -9.73
CA ILE A 19 -15.03 -0.87 -10.43
C ILE A 19 -13.89 -0.17 -11.21
N PHE A 20 -12.73 0.01 -10.59
CA PHE A 20 -11.57 0.59 -11.28
C PHE A 20 -11.02 -0.33 -12.37
N LEU A 21 -11.08 -1.67 -12.20
CA LEU A 21 -10.73 -2.60 -13.27
C LEU A 21 -11.65 -2.43 -14.48
N ALA A 22 -12.95 -2.31 -14.25
CA ALA A 22 -13.90 -2.06 -15.33
C ALA A 22 -13.62 -0.71 -16.02
N LEU A 23 -13.35 0.35 -15.26
CA LEU A 23 -12.98 1.66 -15.80
C LEU A 23 -11.70 1.58 -16.64
N ALA A 24 -10.63 0.97 -16.13
CA ALA A 24 -9.39 0.78 -16.87
C ALA A 24 -9.62 -0.03 -18.16
N GLY A 25 -10.48 -1.06 -18.12
CA GLY A 25 -10.87 -1.83 -19.30
C GLY A 25 -11.57 -0.97 -20.36
N ILE A 26 -12.51 -0.12 -19.94
CA ILE A 26 -13.20 0.83 -20.84
C ILE A 26 -12.20 1.81 -21.44
N GLU A 27 -11.32 2.43 -20.64
CA GLU A 27 -10.29 3.35 -21.14
C GLU A 27 -9.34 2.67 -22.14
N GLY A 28 -8.94 1.42 -21.87
CA GLY A 28 -8.14 0.61 -22.78
C GLY A 28 -8.82 0.39 -24.13
N LEU A 29 -10.13 0.11 -24.14
CA LEU A 29 -10.91 -0.04 -25.35
C LEU A 29 -11.05 1.30 -26.11
N LEU A 30 -11.31 2.40 -25.40
CA LEU A 30 -11.40 3.74 -26.00
C LEU A 30 -10.09 4.14 -26.67
N MET A 31 -8.95 3.92 -26.01
CA MET A 31 -7.62 4.13 -26.61
C MET A 31 -7.42 3.27 -27.86
N ARG A 32 -7.87 2.00 -27.85
CA ARG A 32 -7.76 1.12 -29.02
C ARG A 32 -8.63 1.60 -30.19
N PHE A 33 -9.87 2.00 -29.94
CA PHE A 33 -10.74 2.54 -30.98
C PHE A 33 -10.15 3.80 -31.61
N ARG A 34 -9.54 4.66 -30.80
CA ARG A 34 -8.87 5.87 -31.30
C ARG A 34 -7.69 5.56 -32.23
N ILE A 35 -6.87 4.55 -31.91
CA ILE A 35 -5.76 4.11 -32.77
C ILE A 35 -6.25 3.57 -34.12
N LEU A 36 -7.43 2.93 -34.13
CA LEU A 36 -8.07 2.46 -35.36
C LEU A 36 -8.78 3.56 -36.16
N ASN A 37 -8.64 4.83 -35.76
CA ASN A 37 -9.34 5.99 -36.33
C ASN A 37 -10.87 5.85 -36.30
N THR A 38 -11.38 5.09 -35.33
CA THR A 38 -12.81 5.00 -35.02
C THR A 38 -13.11 5.87 -33.81
N LEU A 39 -14.30 6.50 -33.76
CA LEU A 39 -14.71 7.42 -32.66
C LEU A 39 -13.86 8.70 -32.52
N THR A 40 -13.14 9.11 -33.56
CA THR A 40 -12.31 10.34 -33.54
C THR A 40 -13.11 11.63 -33.37
N GLU A 41 -14.41 11.60 -33.70
CA GLU A 41 -15.33 12.71 -33.47
C GLU A 41 -15.63 12.92 -31.97
N PHE A 42 -15.54 11.86 -31.17
CA PHE A 42 -15.83 11.90 -29.73
C PHE A 42 -14.56 11.96 -28.87
N PHE A 43 -13.46 11.36 -29.34
CA PHE A 43 -12.18 11.32 -28.65
C PHE A 43 -11.08 11.87 -29.53
N ASP A 44 -10.69 13.12 -29.26
CA ASP A 44 -9.59 13.76 -29.96
C ASP A 44 -8.22 13.21 -29.48
N GLU A 45 -7.15 13.73 -30.08
CA GLU A 45 -5.79 13.35 -29.73
C GLU A 45 -5.43 13.72 -28.27
N LYS A 46 -5.97 14.81 -27.73
CA LYS A 46 -5.71 15.22 -26.35
C LYS A 46 -6.30 14.24 -25.34
N HIS A 47 -7.53 13.77 -25.58
CA HIS A 47 -8.15 12.73 -24.75
C HIS A 47 -7.37 11.41 -24.84
N PHE A 48 -6.79 11.07 -25.98
CA PHE A 48 -5.95 9.89 -26.09
C PHE A 48 -4.74 9.94 -25.15
N TYR A 49 -3.97 11.04 -25.19
CA TYR A 49 -2.81 11.18 -24.31
C TYR A 49 -3.18 11.32 -22.83
N SER A 50 -4.32 11.96 -22.52
CA SER A 50 -4.79 12.03 -21.15
C SER A 50 -5.20 10.66 -20.62
N MET A 51 -5.90 9.84 -21.42
CA MET A 51 -6.19 8.44 -21.09
C MET A 51 -4.92 7.61 -20.95
N MET A 52 -3.90 7.82 -21.79
CA MET A 52 -2.58 7.17 -21.64
C MET A 52 -1.89 7.51 -20.31
N THR A 53 -2.24 8.65 -19.70
CA THR A 53 -1.81 9.00 -18.34
C THR A 53 -2.74 8.39 -17.29
N ALA A 54 -4.05 8.51 -17.44
CA ALA A 54 -5.04 8.05 -16.46
C ALA A 54 -5.08 6.53 -16.30
N HIS A 55 -5.09 5.79 -17.42
CA HIS A 55 -5.33 4.35 -17.47
C HIS A 55 -4.34 3.54 -16.61
N PRO A 56 -3.02 3.79 -16.65
CA PRO A 56 -2.09 3.10 -15.75
C PRO A 56 -2.32 3.44 -14.27
N PHE A 57 -2.70 4.67 -13.93
CA PHE A 57 -3.01 5.02 -12.53
C PHE A 57 -4.26 4.31 -12.04
N VAL A 58 -5.32 4.27 -12.85
CA VAL A 58 -6.55 3.56 -12.54
C VAL A 58 -6.30 2.05 -12.44
N GLY A 59 -5.57 1.46 -13.39
CA GLY A 59 -5.27 0.03 -13.41
C GLY A 59 -4.33 -0.41 -12.29
N VAL A 60 -3.23 0.29 -12.06
CA VAL A 60 -2.24 -0.11 -11.04
C VAL A 60 -2.72 0.26 -9.65
N TYR A 61 -3.06 1.54 -9.41
CA TYR A 61 -3.38 2.01 -8.06
C TYR A 61 -4.86 1.79 -7.71
N GLY A 62 -5.77 2.02 -8.65
CA GLY A 62 -7.20 1.84 -8.43
C GLY A 62 -7.62 0.37 -8.38
N TRP A 63 -7.14 -0.46 -9.30
CA TRP A 63 -7.44 -1.90 -9.31
C TRP A 63 -6.41 -2.72 -8.52
N ALA A 64 -5.19 -2.90 -9.04
CA ALA A 64 -4.27 -3.92 -8.51
C ALA A 64 -3.88 -3.67 -7.04
N TYR A 65 -3.50 -2.44 -6.69
CA TYR A 65 -3.13 -2.09 -5.32
C TYR A 65 -4.31 -2.21 -4.36
N MET A 66 -5.48 -1.66 -4.70
CA MET A 66 -6.65 -1.76 -3.81
C MET A 66 -7.09 -3.22 -3.60
N ALA A 67 -7.03 -4.06 -4.64
CA ALA A 67 -7.32 -5.49 -4.52
C ALA A 67 -6.34 -6.18 -3.54
N VAL A 68 -5.03 -5.94 -3.71
CA VAL A 68 -3.99 -6.50 -2.83
C VAL A 68 -4.13 -5.98 -1.41
N MET A 69 -4.32 -4.67 -1.21
CA MET A 69 -4.49 -4.07 0.10
C MET A 69 -5.72 -4.65 0.83
N GLY A 70 -6.85 -4.80 0.12
CA GLY A 70 -8.05 -5.44 0.64
C GLY A 70 -7.82 -6.89 1.06
N ALA A 71 -7.13 -7.67 0.22
CA ALA A 71 -6.78 -9.05 0.54
C ALA A 71 -5.88 -9.15 1.79
N PHE A 72 -4.89 -8.27 1.93
CA PHE A 72 -3.98 -8.27 3.08
C PHE A 72 -4.69 -7.83 4.37
N TYR A 73 -5.57 -6.84 4.31
CA TYR A 73 -6.37 -6.43 5.47
C TYR A 73 -7.31 -7.52 5.98
N PHE A 74 -7.69 -8.47 5.14
CA PHE A 74 -8.38 -9.68 5.56
C PHE A 74 -7.41 -10.76 6.06
N LEU A 75 -6.44 -11.13 5.22
CA LEU A 75 -5.65 -12.34 5.36
C LEU A 75 -4.64 -12.25 6.51
N VAL A 76 -3.96 -11.11 6.66
CA VAL A 76 -2.92 -10.97 7.69
C VAL A 76 -3.52 -11.08 9.10
N PRO A 77 -4.53 -10.28 9.50
CA PRO A 77 -5.15 -10.43 10.82
C PRO A 77 -5.73 -11.84 11.06
N TYR A 78 -6.29 -12.46 10.01
CA TYR A 78 -6.89 -13.79 10.08
C TYR A 78 -5.86 -14.89 10.37
N ILE A 79 -4.74 -14.92 9.63
CA ILE A 79 -3.67 -15.90 9.84
C ILE A 79 -3.00 -15.68 11.21
N LEU A 80 -2.79 -14.42 11.59
CA LEU A 80 -2.14 -14.09 12.85
C LEU A 80 -3.04 -14.26 14.07
N LYS A 81 -4.34 -14.53 13.86
CA LYS A 81 -5.36 -14.55 14.91
C LYS A 81 -5.28 -13.31 15.81
N LYS A 82 -5.00 -12.16 15.18
CA LYS A 82 -4.70 -10.91 15.86
C LYS A 82 -5.50 -9.78 15.24
N ASP A 83 -5.91 -8.85 16.08
CA ASP A 83 -6.49 -7.60 15.63
C ASP A 83 -5.52 -6.72 14.84
N ILE A 84 -6.06 -6.02 13.84
CA ILE A 84 -5.32 -4.97 13.13
C ILE A 84 -4.87 -3.87 14.10
N TYR A 85 -3.67 -3.33 13.88
CA TYR A 85 -3.09 -2.35 14.78
C TYR A 85 -3.94 -1.08 14.92
N SER A 86 -4.36 -0.49 13.80
CA SER A 86 -5.23 0.69 13.81
C SER A 86 -6.34 0.57 12.78
N LYS A 87 -7.59 0.54 13.27
CA LYS A 87 -8.79 0.58 12.41
C LYS A 87 -8.85 1.89 11.62
N ARG A 88 -8.55 3.02 12.30
CA ARG A 88 -8.59 4.36 11.69
C ARG A 88 -7.59 4.46 10.55
N ALA A 89 -6.38 3.94 10.73
CA ALA A 89 -5.37 3.90 9.66
C ALA A 89 -5.83 3.03 8.48
N ALA A 90 -6.50 1.91 8.74
CA ALA A 90 -7.02 1.05 7.67
C ALA A 90 -8.07 1.78 6.80
N TYR A 91 -9.05 2.43 7.43
CA TYR A 91 -10.02 3.26 6.72
C TYR A 91 -9.40 4.50 6.08
N ALA A 92 -8.42 5.13 6.71
CA ALA A 92 -7.69 6.25 6.13
C ALA A 92 -6.98 5.82 4.84
N SER A 93 -6.28 4.68 4.84
CA SER A 93 -5.64 4.15 3.62
C SER A 93 -6.64 3.90 2.50
N PHE A 94 -7.84 3.39 2.82
CA PHE A 94 -8.91 3.20 1.83
C PHE A 94 -9.34 4.51 1.18
N TRP A 95 -9.68 5.51 2.00
CA TRP A 95 -10.14 6.81 1.50
C TRP A 95 -9.06 7.58 0.78
N LEU A 96 -7.81 7.54 1.26
CA LEU A 96 -6.67 8.16 0.59
C LEU A 96 -6.46 7.57 -0.81
N MET A 97 -6.52 6.24 -0.96
CA MET A 97 -6.43 5.58 -2.26
C MET A 97 -7.59 5.97 -3.17
N LEU A 98 -8.83 5.86 -2.68
CA LEU A 98 -10.03 6.15 -3.48
C LEU A 98 -10.06 7.60 -3.96
N ILE A 99 -9.89 8.56 -3.04
CA ILE A 99 -9.89 9.99 -3.37
C ILE A 99 -8.70 10.33 -4.24
N GLY A 100 -7.51 9.80 -3.95
CA GLY A 100 -6.31 10.04 -4.74
C GLY A 100 -6.45 9.57 -6.19
N VAL A 101 -6.90 8.34 -6.43
CA VAL A 101 -7.12 7.80 -7.78
C VAL A 101 -8.20 8.58 -8.52
N LEU A 102 -9.33 8.89 -7.86
CA LEU A 102 -10.39 9.70 -8.48
C LEU A 102 -9.91 11.11 -8.82
N THR A 103 -9.05 11.71 -7.99
CA THR A 103 -8.50 13.05 -8.25
C THR A 103 -7.58 13.01 -9.46
N VAL A 104 -6.68 12.02 -9.56
CA VAL A 104 -5.81 11.82 -10.73
C VAL A 104 -6.64 11.62 -11.99
N TRP A 105 -7.60 10.70 -11.94
CA TRP A 105 -8.46 10.37 -13.07
C TRP A 105 -9.28 11.58 -13.53
N THR A 106 -9.98 12.26 -12.61
CA THR A 106 -10.81 13.43 -12.94
C THR A 106 -9.95 14.57 -13.50
N THR A 107 -8.78 14.82 -12.93
CA THR A 107 -7.88 15.87 -13.39
C THR A 107 -7.40 15.59 -14.82
N THR A 108 -6.84 14.41 -15.06
CA THR A 108 -6.35 14.04 -16.40
C THR A 108 -7.46 14.01 -17.44
N PHE A 109 -8.62 13.44 -17.11
CA PHE A 109 -9.73 13.29 -18.04
C PHE A 109 -10.39 14.64 -18.40
N VAL A 110 -10.61 15.52 -17.43
CA VAL A 110 -11.32 16.81 -17.64
C VAL A 110 -10.40 17.88 -18.22
N THR A 111 -9.16 17.96 -17.77
CA THR A 111 -8.24 19.05 -18.15
C THR A 111 -7.24 18.68 -19.25
N HIS A 112 -7.29 17.41 -19.72
CA HIS A 112 -6.37 16.84 -20.70
C HIS A 112 -4.90 16.90 -20.29
N TYR A 113 -4.63 16.96 -18.99
CA TYR A 113 -3.29 16.89 -18.46
C TYR A 113 -2.70 15.50 -18.75
N ALA A 114 -1.60 15.46 -19.52
CA ALA A 114 -1.11 14.23 -20.13
C ALA A 114 0.42 14.05 -20.06
N PRO A 115 1.04 14.05 -18.86
CA PRO A 115 2.49 13.86 -18.71
C PRO A 115 2.97 12.41 -18.87
N LEU A 116 2.07 11.46 -19.20
CA LEU A 116 2.27 10.01 -19.20
C LEU A 116 2.56 9.45 -17.79
N TYR A 117 2.37 8.13 -17.64
CA TYR A 117 2.44 7.47 -16.34
C TYR A 117 3.85 7.44 -15.72
N THR A 118 4.90 7.61 -16.52
CA THR A 118 6.29 7.66 -16.05
C THR A 118 6.70 9.04 -15.54
N LEU A 119 5.96 10.09 -15.90
CA LEU A 119 6.22 11.46 -15.47
C LEU A 119 7.66 11.93 -15.78
N TYR A 120 8.19 11.56 -16.96
CA TYR A 120 9.56 11.91 -17.36
C TYR A 120 9.79 13.42 -17.35
N TRP A 121 10.79 13.87 -16.60
CA TRP A 121 11.23 15.25 -16.62
C TRP A 121 11.74 15.64 -18.02
N PRO A 122 11.36 16.82 -18.57
CA PRO A 122 10.65 17.93 -17.95
C PRO A 122 9.13 17.97 -18.27
N ILE A 123 8.55 16.95 -18.88
CA ILE A 123 7.18 16.99 -19.43
C ILE A 123 6.13 17.47 -18.41
N PRO A 124 6.09 16.97 -17.15
CA PRO A 124 5.09 17.40 -16.17
C PRO A 124 5.08 18.90 -15.85
N ILE A 125 6.21 19.60 -16.06
CA ILE A 125 6.35 21.03 -15.75
C ILE A 125 6.46 21.90 -17.00
N ALA A 126 6.32 21.33 -18.19
CA ALA A 126 6.44 22.04 -19.46
C ALA A 126 5.16 22.87 -19.79
N TYR A 127 4.53 23.47 -18.78
CA TYR A 127 3.26 24.18 -18.91
C TYR A 127 3.34 25.37 -19.87
N ASN A 128 4.48 26.08 -19.92
CA ASN A 128 4.74 27.17 -20.85
C ASN A 128 4.80 26.73 -22.33
N ILE A 129 5.11 25.46 -22.58
CA ILE A 129 5.32 24.92 -23.94
C ILE A 129 4.05 24.18 -24.40
N ILE A 130 3.42 23.43 -23.50
CA ILE A 130 2.27 22.57 -23.80
C ILE A 130 0.93 23.30 -23.57
N GLY A 131 0.93 24.39 -22.79
CA GLY A 131 -0.26 25.21 -22.52
C GLY A 131 -1.21 24.61 -21.48
N TRP A 132 -0.71 23.74 -20.60
CA TRP A 132 -1.52 23.18 -19.51
C TRP A 132 -1.75 24.19 -18.38
N ASP A 133 -2.93 24.11 -17.78
CA ASP A 133 -3.27 24.90 -16.61
C ASP A 133 -2.48 24.42 -15.37
N ILE A 134 -1.96 25.37 -14.61
CA ILE A 134 -1.16 25.11 -13.41
C ILE A 134 -1.99 24.36 -12.35
N HIS A 135 -3.30 24.62 -12.28
CA HIS A 135 -4.17 23.92 -11.34
C HIS A 135 -4.23 22.41 -11.64
N SER A 136 -4.16 22.01 -12.92
CA SER A 136 -4.15 20.60 -13.31
C SER A 136 -2.91 19.88 -12.78
N ILE A 137 -1.74 20.53 -12.83
CA ILE A 137 -0.49 19.98 -12.31
C ILE A 137 -0.59 19.81 -10.79
N LEU A 138 -1.13 20.81 -10.10
CA LEU A 138 -1.30 20.79 -8.64
C LEU A 138 -2.30 19.72 -8.19
N PHE A 139 -3.47 19.62 -8.83
CA PHE A 139 -4.48 18.62 -8.50
C PHE A 139 -4.01 17.20 -8.82
N PHE A 140 -3.31 17.02 -9.94
CA PHE A 140 -2.68 15.73 -10.27
C PHE A 140 -1.65 15.36 -9.20
N GLY A 141 -0.74 16.28 -8.86
CA GLY A 141 0.28 16.07 -7.82
C GLY A 141 -0.32 15.77 -6.44
N LEU A 142 -1.42 16.45 -6.09
CA LEU A 142 -2.19 16.16 -4.87
C LEU A 142 -2.77 14.74 -4.91
N GLY A 143 -3.39 14.34 -6.02
CA GLY A 143 -3.91 12.99 -6.21
C GLY A 143 -2.84 11.91 -6.05
N VAL A 144 -1.67 12.11 -6.67
CA VAL A 144 -0.51 11.21 -6.51
C VAL A 144 -0.01 11.15 -5.07
N THR A 145 0.04 12.30 -4.39
CA THR A 145 0.46 12.39 -2.98
C THR A 145 -0.52 11.66 -2.06
N LEU A 146 -1.82 11.76 -2.32
CA LEU A 146 -2.86 11.03 -1.57
C LEU A 146 -2.72 9.51 -1.77
N ILE A 147 -2.49 9.05 -3.02
CA ILE A 147 -2.23 7.64 -3.31
C ILE A 147 -1.01 7.16 -2.51
N LEU A 148 0.12 7.87 -2.59
CA LEU A 148 1.34 7.51 -1.87
C LEU A 148 1.09 7.49 -0.36
N GLY A 149 0.41 8.49 0.19
CA GLY A 149 0.02 8.54 1.60
C GLY A 149 -0.83 7.33 1.99
N GLY A 150 -1.80 6.94 1.16
CA GLY A 150 -2.64 5.75 1.37
C GLY A 150 -1.82 4.46 1.44
N VAL A 151 -0.87 4.29 0.51
CA VAL A 151 0.05 3.15 0.47
C VAL A 151 0.96 3.13 1.71
N LEU A 152 1.54 4.25 2.09
CA LEU A 152 2.42 4.34 3.27
C LEU A 152 1.66 4.05 4.57
N VAL A 153 0.45 4.58 4.73
CA VAL A 153 -0.42 4.28 5.88
C VAL A 153 -0.76 2.80 5.93
N PHE A 154 -1.02 2.17 4.79
CA PHE A 154 -1.24 0.73 4.72
C PHE A 154 -0.03 -0.07 5.18
N PHE A 155 1.16 0.22 4.64
CA PHE A 155 2.38 -0.47 5.03
C PHE A 155 2.69 -0.28 6.51
N ALA A 156 2.59 0.95 7.03
CA ALA A 156 2.81 1.24 8.43
C ALA A 156 1.83 0.46 9.33
N ASN A 157 0.55 0.41 8.97
CA ASN A 157 -0.46 -0.32 9.72
C ASN A 157 -0.25 -1.84 9.65
N MET A 158 0.15 -2.36 8.49
CA MET A 158 0.41 -3.79 8.30
C MET A 158 1.66 -4.24 9.05
N PHE A 159 2.74 -3.47 8.95
CA PHE A 159 3.97 -3.71 9.69
C PHE A 159 3.71 -3.69 11.20
N ALA A 160 2.99 -2.68 11.69
CA ALA A 160 2.59 -2.60 13.08
C ALA A 160 1.71 -3.80 13.51
N THR A 161 0.82 -4.28 12.63
CA THR A 161 -0.02 -5.45 12.90
C THR A 161 0.81 -6.72 13.03
N ILE A 162 1.82 -6.91 12.18
CA ILE A 162 2.68 -8.08 12.16
C ILE A 162 3.65 -8.11 13.34
N PHE A 163 4.37 -7.00 13.57
CA PHE A 163 5.54 -7.02 14.45
C PHE A 163 5.24 -6.58 15.89
N LEU A 164 4.24 -5.72 16.12
CA LEU A 164 3.97 -5.28 17.48
C LEU A 164 3.21 -6.36 18.27
N PRO A 165 3.34 -6.42 19.60
CA PRO A 165 2.52 -7.29 20.42
C PRO A 165 1.03 -6.88 20.35
N PRO A 166 0.09 -7.80 20.68
CA PRO A 166 -1.31 -7.45 20.86
C PRO A 166 -1.44 -6.37 21.94
N ARG A 167 -2.22 -5.30 21.67
CA ARG A 167 -2.42 -4.17 22.61
C ARG A 167 -3.12 -4.56 23.93
N HIS A 168 -3.51 -5.82 24.08
CA HIS A 168 -4.32 -6.31 25.20
C HIS A 168 -3.54 -6.94 26.36
N THR A 169 -2.20 -6.96 26.30
CA THR A 169 -1.36 -7.44 27.40
C THR A 169 -0.75 -6.26 28.15
N ASP A 170 -1.44 -5.78 29.20
CA ASP A 170 -1.02 -4.87 30.27
C ASP A 170 -0.23 -3.59 29.89
N ASP A 171 -0.19 -2.59 30.80
CA ASP A 171 0.40 -1.26 30.59
C ASP A 171 1.92 -1.26 30.28
N ALA A 172 2.54 -2.43 30.13
CA ALA A 172 3.96 -2.64 29.83
C ALA A 172 4.21 -3.21 28.42
N SER A 173 3.32 -3.02 27.45
CA SER A 173 3.60 -3.44 26.07
C SER A 173 4.88 -2.76 25.55
N PRO A 174 5.95 -3.53 25.23
CA PRO A 174 7.23 -2.94 24.86
C PRO A 174 7.10 -2.14 23.56
N GLY A 175 7.72 -0.95 23.53
CA GLY A 175 7.68 -0.07 22.36
C GLY A 175 8.23 -0.74 21.10
N ALA A 176 7.81 -0.27 19.93
CA ALA A 176 8.18 -0.83 18.62
C ALA A 176 9.70 -1.07 18.46
N TRP A 177 10.51 -0.12 18.95
CA TRP A 177 11.97 -0.21 18.93
C TRP A 177 12.52 -1.33 19.81
N HIS A 178 11.92 -1.56 20.99
CA HIS A 178 12.32 -2.66 21.87
C HIS A 178 12.07 -4.01 21.20
N VAL A 179 10.91 -4.15 20.57
CA VAL A 179 10.53 -5.37 19.83
C VAL A 179 11.47 -5.62 18.66
N MET A 180 11.73 -4.59 17.85
CA MET A 180 12.61 -4.70 16.69
C MET A 180 14.06 -5.03 17.11
N ARG A 181 14.55 -4.41 18.19
CA ARG A 181 15.87 -4.71 18.76
C ARG A 181 15.96 -6.14 19.26
N GLU A 182 14.95 -6.63 19.98
CA GLU A 182 14.92 -8.01 20.48
C GLU A 182 14.91 -9.01 19.31
N LEU A 183 14.07 -8.77 18.28
CA LEU A 183 14.01 -9.61 17.08
C LEU A 183 15.36 -9.64 16.35
N LEU A 184 16.02 -8.49 16.15
CA LEU A 184 17.33 -8.43 15.48
C LEU A 184 18.45 -9.08 16.31
N VAL A 185 18.50 -8.81 17.62
CA VAL A 185 19.48 -9.43 18.52
C VAL A 185 19.37 -10.95 18.48
N THR A 186 18.14 -11.46 18.45
CA THR A 186 17.86 -12.88 18.37
C THR A 186 18.18 -13.44 16.97
N ALA A 187 17.74 -12.77 15.89
CA ALA A 187 18.02 -13.23 14.52
C ALA A 187 19.51 -13.40 14.23
N PHE A 188 20.36 -12.54 14.80
CA PHE A 188 21.81 -12.61 14.66
C PHE A 188 22.51 -13.39 15.79
N ASN A 189 21.75 -14.08 16.65
CA ASN A 189 22.27 -14.90 17.75
C ASN A 189 23.19 -14.13 18.72
N LEU A 190 23.04 -12.80 18.79
CA LEU A 190 23.90 -11.91 19.58
C LEU A 190 23.71 -12.12 21.08
N ASP A 191 22.55 -12.65 21.48
CA ASP A 191 22.21 -13.08 22.81
C ASP A 191 22.94 -14.35 23.25
N LYS A 192 23.02 -15.40 22.41
CA LYS A 192 23.89 -16.57 22.66
C LYS A 192 25.36 -16.16 22.78
N ILE A 193 25.84 -15.27 21.90
CA ILE A 193 27.22 -14.77 21.94
C ILE A 193 27.50 -14.03 23.26
N LYS A 194 26.61 -13.12 23.68
CA LYS A 194 26.74 -12.41 24.97
C LYS A 194 26.68 -13.36 26.17
N ALA A 195 25.82 -14.37 26.14
CA ALA A 195 25.73 -15.39 27.19
C ALA A 195 27.02 -16.22 27.30
N LYS A 196 27.60 -16.63 26.16
CA LYS A 196 28.89 -17.34 26.09
C LYS A 196 30.04 -16.50 26.62
N ILE A 197 30.08 -15.20 26.28
CA ILE A 197 31.08 -14.25 26.80
C ILE A 197 30.94 -14.07 28.32
N LYS A 198 29.71 -14.02 28.84
CA LYS A 198 29.42 -13.84 30.27
C LYS A 198 29.47 -15.13 31.11
N LYS A 199 29.77 -16.30 30.52
CA LYS A 199 29.78 -17.62 31.19
C LYS A 199 28.49 -17.90 32.00
N THR A 200 27.32 -17.54 31.45
CA THR A 200 26.04 -17.89 32.08
C THR A 200 25.79 -19.40 31.98
N PRO A 201 25.48 -20.10 33.10
CA PRO A 201 25.46 -21.57 33.16
C PRO A 201 24.31 -22.23 32.39
N GLU A 202 23.15 -21.57 32.26
CA GLU A 202 22.05 -22.02 31.40
C GLU A 202 21.47 -20.81 30.65
N TYR A 203 21.53 -20.85 29.31
CA TYR A 203 20.86 -19.86 28.47
C TYR A 203 19.48 -20.41 28.08
N THR A 204 18.44 -19.83 28.66
CA THR A 204 17.07 -20.04 28.19
C THR A 204 16.74 -18.97 27.17
N ALA A 205 16.45 -19.40 25.94
CA ALA A 205 16.00 -18.48 24.89
C ALA A 205 14.71 -17.79 25.36
N LYS A 206 14.67 -16.45 25.24
CA LYS A 206 13.49 -15.68 25.65
C LYS A 206 12.25 -16.19 24.94
N ALA A 207 11.21 -16.50 25.71
CA ALA A 207 9.91 -16.85 25.17
C ALA A 207 9.29 -15.60 24.55
N PHE A 208 9.28 -15.55 23.22
CA PHE A 208 8.65 -14.46 22.49
C PHE A 208 7.14 -14.62 22.50
N ASN A 209 6.44 -13.64 23.07
CA ASN A 209 4.98 -13.54 22.97
C ASN A 209 4.58 -12.90 21.62
N TYR A 210 5.06 -13.49 20.52
CA TYR A 210 4.84 -13.04 19.15
C TYR A 210 4.15 -14.13 18.33
N PRO A 211 3.53 -13.80 17.18
CA PRO A 211 2.93 -14.80 16.31
C PRO A 211 3.93 -15.89 15.93
N VAL A 212 3.49 -17.14 15.92
CA VAL A 212 4.33 -18.34 15.73
C VAL A 212 5.21 -18.24 14.48
N PHE A 213 4.70 -17.66 13.39
CA PHE A 213 5.48 -17.50 12.17
C PHE A 213 6.65 -16.50 12.31
N VAL A 214 6.47 -15.39 13.05
CA VAL A 214 7.55 -14.43 13.31
C VAL A 214 8.62 -15.14 14.14
N VAL A 215 8.20 -15.81 15.21
CA VAL A 215 9.14 -16.57 16.04
C VAL A 215 9.83 -17.65 15.22
N ALA A 216 9.13 -18.39 14.36
CA ALA A 216 9.71 -19.45 13.54
C ALA A 216 10.73 -18.91 12.52
N VAL A 217 10.50 -17.76 11.89
CA VAL A 217 11.48 -17.16 10.96
C VAL A 217 12.71 -16.66 11.72
N PHE A 218 12.51 -15.87 12.78
CA PHE A 218 13.62 -15.28 13.52
C PHE A 218 14.40 -16.30 14.35
N ARG A 219 13.73 -17.36 14.84
CA ARG A 219 14.33 -18.46 15.62
C ARG A 219 14.81 -19.61 14.75
N GLY A 220 14.22 -19.82 13.57
CA GLY A 220 14.73 -20.78 12.58
C GLY A 220 16.16 -20.43 12.14
N CYS A 221 16.48 -19.13 12.04
CA CYS A 221 17.87 -18.67 11.85
C CYS A 221 18.79 -18.98 13.03
N VAL A 222 18.26 -19.03 14.26
CA VAL A 222 19.00 -19.35 15.50
C VAL A 222 19.29 -20.83 15.64
N ASP A 223 18.35 -21.69 15.25
CA ASP A 223 18.46 -23.14 15.38
C ASP A 223 19.25 -23.78 14.22
N THR A 224 19.41 -23.07 13.10
CA THR A 224 20.24 -23.51 11.95
C THR A 224 21.68 -23.03 12.00
N THR A 225 22.00 -22.03 12.82
CA THR A 225 23.37 -21.55 13.03
C THR A 225 23.81 -21.78 14.48
N LEU A 226 24.61 -22.85 14.65
CA LEU A 226 25.24 -23.34 15.90
C LEU A 226 24.34 -24.07 16.90
#